data_AF-A0A836RDP8-F1
#
_entry.id   AF-A0A836RDP8-F1
#
_cell.length_a   1.000
_cell.length_b   1.000
_cell.length_c   1.000
_cell.angle_alpha   90.00
_cell.angle_beta   90.00
_cell.angle_gamma   90.00
#
_symmetry.space_group_name_H-M   'P 1'
#
loop_
_entity.id
_entity.type
_entity.pdbx_description
1 polymer ?
#
loop_
_entity_poly.entity_id
_entity_poly.type
_entity_poly.pdbx_seq_one_letter_code
_entity_poly.pdbx_strand_id
1 'polypeptide(L)'
;MNHHEPRGIGARKMSHVIDRQPDAMSLGEFAGWIRETDPHAEYHIELAAEAERVLRGEGEASREYREELADKLERWRYQLLNHFSGQLAPTDWDLADALDLASNALAGRPTRPPRLTRVAVGAGGARVVPELDSVTDGLEELEAYLQSDADEEELIGRARGLTIENFSRLGEKGTRTRVMKLYAPLYLSNYCINYCLYCGFRYPHTLERMHLDEAEALEQAEILWDRGFRHVLLVAGDFPQLTSVEYFEGIVCKLRQRGFRVAIEIAPQSTRGYARLVRAGVTGLTLYQETYDEECYRHHHPRGSKASYDWRLEGPERAAEAGVGRLGLGILLGLNDPVCDLMAMIRHGRYLRARFPNARLAFSLPRIREAPDDFETPCPVDDELFVRLYCVLRLAFPDADLVLSTREPVPLRNRLAKICITQMSAGSRTAPGGYEDAGADCPNRQQFPVADQRSPAEVAQWLREHGFALQWTF
;
A
#
# COMPACT_ATOMS: atom_id res chain seq x y z
N MET A 1 -18.81 -51.85 23.18
CA MET A 1 -18.52 -50.60 23.89
C MET A 1 -17.16 -50.10 23.42
N ASN A 2 -17.14 -48.86 22.91
CA ASN A 2 -16.01 -47.93 22.76
C ASN A 2 -16.09 -47.23 21.39
N HIS A 3 -16.88 -46.16 21.38
CA HIS A 3 -16.79 -45.10 20.40
C HIS A 3 -15.46 -44.36 20.56
N HIS A 4 -14.72 -44.17 19.47
CA HIS A 4 -13.63 -43.21 19.39
C HIS A 4 -14.07 -42.07 18.49
N GLU A 5 -14.37 -40.93 19.10
CA GLU A 5 -14.55 -39.64 18.43
C GLU A 5 -13.19 -39.11 17.93
N PRO A 6 -13.15 -38.43 16.77
CA PRO A 6 -11.97 -37.69 16.34
C PRO A 6 -11.84 -36.39 17.13
N ARG A 7 -10.63 -36.12 17.64
CA ARG A 7 -10.25 -34.85 18.28
C ARG A 7 -10.32 -33.71 17.27
N GLY A 8 -11.35 -32.87 17.39
CA GLY A 8 -11.42 -31.59 16.70
C GLY A 8 -10.39 -30.62 17.27
N ILE A 9 -9.51 -30.11 16.41
CA ILE A 9 -8.67 -28.95 16.72
C ILE A 9 -9.60 -27.73 16.72
N GLY A 10 -9.89 -27.23 17.91
CA GLY A 10 -10.79 -26.11 18.11
C GLY A 10 -10.24 -24.84 17.47
N ALA A 11 -11.01 -24.26 16.54
CA ALA A 11 -10.87 -22.88 16.13
C ALA A 11 -11.06 -21.98 17.37
N ARG A 12 -9.96 -21.43 17.90
CA ARG A 12 -10.04 -20.33 18.87
C ARG A 12 -10.71 -19.15 18.18
N LYS A 13 -11.93 -18.81 18.61
CA LYS A 13 -12.59 -17.55 18.26
C LYS A 13 -11.72 -16.40 18.76
N MET A 14 -10.93 -15.80 17.87
CA MET A 14 -10.33 -14.48 18.06
C MET A 14 -11.41 -13.43 17.80
N SER A 15 -12.29 -13.21 18.78
CA SER A 15 -13.37 -12.23 18.64
C SER A 15 -13.68 -11.52 19.96
N HIS A 16 -12.67 -11.03 20.69
CA HIS A 16 -12.88 -10.10 21.83
C HIS A 16 -11.58 -9.32 22.14
N VAL A 17 -11.11 -8.52 21.18
CA VAL A 17 -10.15 -7.44 21.43
C VAL A 17 -10.68 -6.24 20.65
N ILE A 18 -10.63 -5.03 21.21
CA ILE A 18 -11.28 -3.78 20.73
C ILE A 18 -12.75 -3.59 21.22
N ASP A 19 -12.99 -3.60 22.53
CA ASP A 19 -14.27 -3.07 23.08
C ASP A 19 -14.10 -2.27 24.39
N ARG A 20 -12.92 -1.71 24.61
CA ARG A 20 -12.70 -0.69 25.65
C ARG A 20 -12.09 0.54 25.00
N GLN A 21 -12.92 1.53 24.69
CA GLN A 21 -12.42 2.89 24.55
C GLN A 21 -12.00 3.33 25.96
N PRO A 22 -10.73 3.67 26.22
CA PRO A 22 -10.37 4.39 27.44
C PRO A 22 -11.17 5.71 27.48
N ASP A 23 -11.33 6.31 28.65
CA ASP A 23 -11.92 7.65 28.82
C ASP A 23 -11.11 8.66 27.99
N ALA A 24 -11.45 8.77 26.70
CA ALA A 24 -10.74 9.59 25.75
C ALA A 24 -11.10 11.04 26.03
N MET A 25 -10.08 11.86 26.24
CA MET A 25 -10.26 13.30 26.40
C MET A 25 -11.04 13.86 25.21
N SER A 26 -12.02 14.70 25.51
CA SER A 26 -12.74 15.52 24.54
C SER A 26 -11.80 16.54 23.89
N LEU A 27 -12.10 16.97 22.67
CA LEU A 27 -11.27 17.94 21.95
C LEU A 27 -11.18 19.28 22.69
N GLY A 28 -12.25 19.68 23.37
CA GLY A 28 -12.33 20.90 24.16
C GLY A 28 -11.36 20.94 25.34
N GLU A 29 -11.00 19.80 25.92
CA GLU A 29 -10.02 19.71 27.01
C GLU A 29 -8.61 20.11 26.56
N PHE A 30 -8.31 19.99 25.26
CA PHE A 30 -7.02 20.42 24.70
C PHE A 30 -6.95 21.92 24.39
N ALA A 31 -8.02 22.70 24.58
CA ALA A 31 -8.04 24.12 24.19
C ALA A 31 -6.92 24.95 24.86
N GLY A 32 -6.51 24.60 26.08
CA GLY A 32 -5.35 25.21 26.74
C GLY A 32 -4.05 24.91 26.01
N TRP A 33 -3.78 23.62 25.78
CA TRP A 33 -2.61 23.13 25.04
C TRP A 33 -2.53 23.73 23.64
N ILE A 34 -3.63 23.69 22.88
CA ILE A 34 -3.71 24.21 21.51
C ILE A 34 -3.34 25.70 21.46
N ARG A 35 -3.79 26.53 22.43
CA ARG A 35 -3.40 27.95 22.48
C ARG A 35 -1.91 28.17 22.66
N GLU A 36 -1.23 27.26 23.32
CA GLU A 36 0.20 27.39 23.64
C GLU A 36 1.09 26.84 22.52
N THR A 37 0.64 25.80 21.81
CA THR A 37 1.50 25.01 20.90
C THR A 37 1.13 25.11 19.42
N ASP A 38 -0.08 25.52 19.07
CA ASP A 38 -0.57 25.51 17.70
C ASP A 38 -0.51 26.91 17.05
N PRO A 39 0.18 27.07 15.89
CA PRO A 39 0.27 28.36 15.20
C PRO A 39 -1.07 28.87 14.63
N HIS A 40 -2.07 28.00 14.57
CA HIS A 40 -3.44 28.29 14.11
C HIS A 40 -4.47 28.01 15.21
N ALA A 41 -4.09 28.22 16.47
CA ALA A 41 -4.88 27.86 17.65
C ALA A 41 -6.35 28.31 17.60
N GLU A 42 -6.64 29.56 17.22
CA GLU A 42 -8.02 30.08 17.18
C GLU A 42 -8.91 29.25 16.25
N TYR A 43 -8.45 29.01 15.02
CA TYR A 43 -9.16 28.20 14.03
C TYR A 43 -9.35 26.76 14.52
N HIS A 44 -8.32 26.16 15.11
CA HIS A 44 -8.36 24.78 15.58
C HIS A 44 -9.25 24.59 16.82
N ILE A 45 -9.31 25.57 17.72
CA ILE A 45 -10.24 25.57 18.86
C ILE A 45 -11.69 25.72 18.38
N GLU A 46 -11.95 26.59 17.40
CA GLU A 46 -13.28 26.71 16.80
C GLU A 46 -13.70 25.42 16.09
N LEU A 47 -12.79 24.80 15.34
CA LEU A 47 -13.03 23.52 14.67
C LEU A 47 -13.32 22.40 15.67
N ALA A 48 -12.57 22.32 16.77
CA ALA A 48 -12.78 21.37 17.85
C ALA A 48 -14.16 21.55 18.50
N ALA A 49 -14.53 22.79 18.85
CA ALA A 49 -15.82 23.11 19.44
C ALA A 49 -16.99 22.77 18.50
N GLU A 50 -16.84 23.08 17.21
CA GLU A 50 -17.84 22.76 16.19
C GLU A 50 -18.01 21.25 15.99
N ALA A 51 -16.91 20.50 15.95
CA ALA A 51 -16.95 19.04 15.87
C ALA A 51 -17.70 18.42 17.06
N GLU A 52 -17.41 18.88 18.27
CA GLU A 52 -18.10 18.39 19.48
C GLU A 52 -19.59 18.73 19.49
N ARG A 53 -19.95 19.96 19.12
CA ARG A 53 -21.35 20.39 18.99
C ARG A 53 -22.13 19.43 18.09
N VAL A 54 -21.58 19.12 16.91
CA VAL A 54 -22.19 18.19 15.95
C VAL A 54 -22.24 16.76 16.49
N LEU A 55 -21.21 16.31 17.23
CA LEU A 55 -21.19 14.99 17.85
C LEU A 55 -22.20 14.82 18.99
N ARG A 56 -22.49 15.89 19.74
CA ARG A 56 -23.52 15.92 20.80
C ARG A 56 -24.95 16.00 20.24
N GLY A 57 -25.11 16.14 18.92
CA GLY A 57 -26.41 16.28 18.27
C GLY A 57 -27.04 17.67 18.48
N GLU A 58 -26.24 18.67 18.83
CA GLU A 58 -26.70 20.04 18.98
C GLU A 58 -26.87 20.67 17.58
N GLY A 59 -28.10 20.71 17.06
CA GLY A 59 -28.44 21.28 15.75
C GLY A 59 -28.51 20.26 14.60
N GLU A 60 -29.15 20.64 13.49
CA GLU A 60 -29.22 19.80 12.29
C GLU A 60 -27.89 19.88 11.51
N ALA A 61 -27.20 18.75 11.38
CA ALA A 61 -26.00 18.62 10.57
C ALA A 61 -26.22 17.56 9.47
N SER A 62 -26.12 17.98 8.20
CA SER A 62 -26.22 17.06 7.07
C SER A 62 -25.08 16.04 7.10
N ARG A 63 -25.29 14.89 6.46
CA ARG A 63 -24.23 13.88 6.32
C ARG A 63 -22.98 14.44 5.65
N GLU A 64 -23.17 15.26 4.61
CA GLU A 64 -22.06 15.89 3.88
C GLU A 64 -21.26 16.84 4.78
N TYR A 65 -21.94 17.65 5.59
CA TYR A 65 -21.28 18.54 6.53
C TYR A 65 -20.48 17.78 7.61
N ARG A 66 -21.02 16.66 8.11
CA ARG A 66 -20.28 15.78 9.04
C ARG A 66 -19.04 15.19 8.38
N GLU A 67 -19.14 14.74 7.13
CA GLU A 67 -18.00 14.22 6.36
C GLU A 67 -16.95 15.30 6.07
N GLU A 68 -17.35 16.56 5.90
CA GLU A 68 -16.44 17.71 5.77
C GLU A 68 -15.70 18.02 7.08
N LEU A 69 -16.39 18.03 8.22
CA LEU A 69 -15.75 18.20 9.52
C LEU A 69 -14.76 17.06 9.79
N ALA A 70 -15.14 15.82 9.48
CA ALA A 70 -14.25 14.67 9.62
C ALA A 70 -12.96 14.82 8.79
N ASP A 71 -13.06 15.28 7.53
CA ASP A 71 -11.90 15.54 6.66
C ASP A 71 -11.01 16.67 7.19
N LYS A 72 -11.60 17.73 7.79
CA LYS A 72 -10.83 18.81 8.42
C LYS A 72 -10.05 18.31 9.64
N LEU A 73 -10.66 17.52 10.51
CA LEU A 73 -9.97 16.93 11.68
C LEU A 73 -8.87 15.96 11.26
N GLU A 74 -9.09 15.14 10.23
CA GLU A 74 -8.06 14.25 9.68
C GLU A 74 -6.85 15.06 9.17
N ARG A 75 -7.09 16.14 8.42
CA ARG A 75 -6.02 17.03 7.94
C ARG A 75 -5.25 17.67 9.09
N TRP A 76 -5.96 18.17 10.10
CA TRP A 76 -5.32 18.77 11.29
C TRP A 76 -4.44 17.74 12.01
N ARG A 77 -4.91 16.50 12.18
CA ARG A 77 -4.09 15.42 12.77
C ARG A 77 -2.76 15.26 12.02
N TYR A 78 -2.77 15.21 10.69
CA TYR A 78 -1.50 15.06 9.95
C TYR A 78 -0.65 16.33 9.90
N GLN A 79 -1.25 17.52 10.03
CA GLN A 79 -0.48 18.75 10.25
C GLN A 79 0.25 18.71 11.59
N LEU A 80 -0.41 18.24 12.65
CA LEU A 80 0.18 18.04 13.97
C LEU A 80 1.35 17.04 13.91
N LEU A 81 1.13 15.85 13.34
CA LEU A 81 2.18 14.81 13.22
C LEU A 81 3.39 15.31 12.41
N ASN A 82 3.13 16.01 11.30
CA ASN A 82 4.18 16.53 10.43
C ASN A 82 4.97 17.68 11.07
N HIS A 83 4.31 18.55 11.85
CA HIS A 83 4.98 19.67 12.54
C HIS A 83 6.10 19.19 13.47
N PHE A 84 5.83 18.11 14.22
CA PHE A 84 6.77 17.56 15.18
C PHE A 84 7.70 16.49 14.61
N SER A 85 7.57 16.12 13.32
CA SER A 85 8.37 15.07 12.68
C SER A 85 8.46 13.80 13.56
N GLY A 86 7.34 13.42 14.17
CA GLY A 86 7.28 12.25 15.05
C GLY A 86 7.84 12.42 16.47
N GLN A 87 8.45 13.57 16.81
CA GLN A 87 8.94 13.91 18.15
C GLN A 87 7.83 14.54 19.01
N LEU A 88 6.73 13.81 19.15
CA LEU A 88 5.51 14.26 19.82
C LEU A 88 5.61 14.05 21.34
N ALA A 89 5.19 15.04 22.12
CA ALA A 89 4.97 14.87 23.55
C ALA A 89 3.73 13.97 23.79
N PRO A 90 3.57 13.38 25.00
CA PRO A 90 2.38 12.58 25.32
C PRO A 90 1.06 13.28 25.00
N THR A 91 0.94 14.58 25.34
CA THR A 91 -0.26 15.37 25.06
C THR A 91 -0.55 15.53 23.56
N ASP A 92 0.49 15.57 22.72
CA ASP A 92 0.30 15.64 21.27
C ASP A 92 -0.23 14.32 20.71
N TRP A 93 0.21 13.18 21.28
CA TRP A 93 -0.36 11.87 20.98
C TRP A 93 -1.83 11.78 21.39
N ASP A 94 -2.16 12.26 22.58
CA ASP A 94 -3.53 12.26 23.08
C ASP A 94 -4.44 13.14 22.20
N LEU A 95 -3.96 14.31 21.76
CA LEU A 95 -4.67 15.15 20.81
C LEU A 95 -4.83 14.45 19.44
N ALA A 96 -3.79 13.81 18.93
CA ALA A 96 -3.86 13.08 17.66
C ALA A 96 -4.88 11.92 17.71
N ASP A 97 -4.95 11.20 18.83
CA ASP A 97 -5.94 10.15 19.07
C ASP A 97 -7.36 10.72 19.18
N ALA A 98 -7.54 11.84 19.91
CA ALA A 98 -8.83 12.51 20.04
C ALA A 98 -9.36 13.04 18.70
N LEU A 99 -8.48 13.62 17.86
CA LEU A 99 -8.81 14.05 16.51
C LEU A 99 -9.29 12.88 15.64
N ASP A 100 -8.61 11.73 15.74
CA ASP A 100 -8.97 10.55 14.95
C ASP A 100 -10.30 9.93 15.41
N LEU A 101 -10.54 9.84 16.72
CA LEU A 101 -11.81 9.39 17.28
C LEU A 101 -12.98 10.28 16.85
N ALA A 102 -12.83 11.60 16.96
CA ALA A 102 -13.83 12.56 16.54
C ALA A 102 -14.09 12.49 15.03
N SER A 103 -13.02 12.41 14.21
CA SER A 103 -13.14 12.23 12.76
C SER A 103 -13.90 10.95 12.41
N ASN A 104 -13.57 9.82 13.06
CA ASN A 104 -14.26 8.55 12.85
C ASN A 104 -15.73 8.62 13.26
N ALA A 105 -16.07 9.23 14.40
CA ALA A 105 -17.45 9.38 14.85
C ALA A 105 -18.27 10.28 13.91
N LEU A 106 -17.71 11.39 13.43
CA LEU A 106 -18.33 12.27 12.44
C LEU A 106 -18.58 11.55 11.11
N ALA A 107 -17.63 10.73 10.67
CA ALA A 107 -17.71 9.92 9.46
C ALA A 107 -18.57 8.63 9.61
N GLY A 108 -19.29 8.47 10.72
CA GLY A 108 -20.22 7.35 10.95
C GLY A 108 -19.56 6.04 11.38
N ARG A 109 -18.38 6.11 12.00
CA ARG A 109 -17.57 4.96 12.46
C ARG A 109 -17.13 5.10 13.93
N PRO A 110 -18.04 5.35 14.88
CA PRO A 110 -17.70 5.76 16.26
C PRO A 110 -16.97 4.69 17.09
N THR A 111 -17.09 3.41 16.72
CA THR A 111 -16.44 2.29 17.42
C THR A 111 -15.03 2.00 16.93
N ARG A 112 -14.54 2.71 15.91
CA ARG A 112 -13.21 2.47 15.35
C ARG A 112 -12.15 3.10 16.27
N PRO A 113 -11.13 2.34 16.73
CA PRO A 113 -10.07 2.89 17.57
C PRO A 113 -9.17 3.86 16.78
N PRO A 114 -8.38 4.70 17.48
CA PRO A 114 -7.37 5.54 16.84
C PRO A 114 -6.41 4.72 15.96
N ARG A 115 -5.83 5.35 14.93
CA ARG A 115 -4.75 4.75 14.13
C ARG A 115 -3.48 4.59 14.97
N LEU A 116 -2.95 3.38 14.98
CA LEU A 116 -1.75 3.00 15.74
C LEU A 116 -0.61 2.52 14.83
N THR A 117 -0.68 2.81 13.53
CA THR A 117 0.28 2.30 12.54
C THR A 117 1.73 2.62 12.93
N ARG A 118 2.01 3.85 13.38
CA ARG A 118 3.37 4.25 13.80
C ARG A 118 3.88 3.40 14.96
N VAL A 119 3.03 3.15 15.95
CA VAL A 119 3.36 2.30 17.11
C VAL A 119 3.60 0.86 16.65
N ALA A 120 2.75 0.34 15.76
CA ALA A 120 2.86 -1.04 15.28
C ALA A 120 4.13 -1.29 14.47
N VAL A 121 4.59 -0.31 13.68
CA VAL A 121 5.77 -0.43 12.84
C VAL A 121 7.07 -0.30 13.65
N GLY A 122 7.09 0.57 14.67
CA GLY A 122 8.26 0.82 15.49
C GLY A 122 8.75 -0.43 16.25
N ALA A 123 10.05 -0.69 16.21
CA ALA A 123 10.69 -1.69 17.06
C ALA A 123 10.83 -1.12 18.49
N GLY A 124 9.80 -1.23 19.32
CA GLY A 124 9.87 -0.83 20.74
C GLY A 124 9.70 0.68 21.01
N GLY A 125 8.66 1.29 20.44
CA GLY A 125 8.32 2.69 20.71
C GLY A 125 7.93 2.98 22.18
N ALA A 126 7.92 4.27 22.54
CA ALA A 126 7.65 4.79 23.88
C ALA A 126 6.26 4.44 24.47
N ARG A 127 5.34 3.90 23.64
CA ARG A 127 3.98 3.53 24.01
C ARG A 127 3.79 2.03 23.79
N VAL A 128 3.73 1.27 24.89
CA VAL A 128 3.37 -0.16 24.86
C VAL A 128 1.86 -0.27 24.71
N VAL A 129 1.41 -0.93 23.66
CA VAL A 129 -0.02 -1.16 23.38
C VAL A 129 -0.24 -2.67 23.31
N PRO A 130 -0.78 -3.31 24.38
CA PRO A 130 -0.96 -4.76 24.45
C PRO A 130 -1.77 -5.35 23.29
N GLU A 131 -2.67 -4.56 22.69
CA GLU A 131 -3.44 -4.93 21.50
C GLU A 131 -2.56 -5.24 20.27
N LEU A 132 -1.28 -4.83 20.30
CA LEU A 132 -0.31 -5.05 19.23
C LEU A 132 0.64 -6.24 19.49
N ASP A 133 0.50 -6.99 20.59
CA ASP A 133 1.39 -8.14 20.89
C ASP A 133 1.45 -9.14 19.71
N SER A 134 0.30 -9.42 19.10
CA SER A 134 0.19 -10.31 17.92
C SER A 134 0.92 -9.80 16.66
N VAL A 135 1.27 -8.52 16.61
CA VAL A 135 2.04 -7.93 15.51
C VAL A 135 3.49 -8.40 15.57
N THR A 136 4.02 -8.60 16.78
CA THR A 136 5.43 -8.97 17.02
C THR A 136 5.68 -10.48 17.15
N ASP A 137 4.65 -11.30 17.24
CA ASP A 137 4.79 -12.75 17.45
C ASP A 137 5.64 -13.46 16.38
N GLY A 138 6.74 -14.10 16.80
CA GLY A 138 7.60 -14.91 15.92
C GLY A 138 8.36 -14.12 14.85
N LEU A 139 8.56 -12.81 15.06
CA LEU A 139 9.40 -12.01 14.18
C LEU A 139 10.86 -12.44 14.24
N GLU A 140 11.34 -12.92 15.39
CA GLU A 140 12.73 -13.36 15.57
C GLU A 140 13.04 -14.57 14.68
N GLU A 141 12.09 -15.51 14.51
CA GLU A 141 12.24 -16.64 13.60
C GLU A 141 12.33 -16.19 12.15
N LEU A 142 11.47 -15.22 11.75
CA LEU A 142 11.47 -14.66 10.39
C LEU A 142 12.76 -13.90 10.10
N GLU A 143 13.27 -13.14 11.06
CA GLU A 143 14.53 -12.40 10.96
C GLU A 143 15.73 -13.35 10.90
N ALA A 144 15.72 -14.47 11.63
CA ALA A 144 16.78 -15.47 11.57
C ALA A 144 16.95 -16.09 10.15
N TYR A 145 15.85 -16.25 9.39
CA TYR A 145 15.90 -16.66 7.99
C TYR A 145 16.57 -15.63 7.06
N LEU A 146 16.66 -14.37 7.50
CA LEU A 146 17.33 -13.29 6.76
C LEU A 146 18.80 -13.13 7.15
N GLN A 147 19.20 -13.60 8.34
CA GLN A 147 20.52 -13.34 8.92
C GLN A 147 21.54 -14.50 8.87
N SER A 148 21.40 -15.53 8.03
CA SER A 148 22.33 -16.67 8.13
C SER A 148 22.53 -17.56 6.89
N ASP A 149 23.47 -18.49 7.04
CA ASP A 149 23.64 -19.79 6.34
C ASP A 149 22.40 -20.73 6.49
N ALA A 150 21.22 -20.20 6.86
CA ALA A 150 19.97 -20.96 6.86
C ALA A 150 19.81 -21.69 5.53
N ASP A 151 19.36 -22.95 5.61
CA ASP A 151 19.20 -23.81 4.44
C ASP A 151 18.24 -23.14 3.44
N GLU A 152 18.82 -22.53 2.40
CA GLU A 152 18.08 -21.80 1.38
C GLU A 152 17.10 -22.74 0.68
N GLU A 153 17.46 -24.02 0.53
CA GLU A 153 16.60 -25.03 -0.08
C GLU A 153 15.39 -25.32 0.82
N GLU A 154 15.57 -25.41 2.14
CA GLU A 154 14.47 -25.54 3.09
C GLU A 154 13.52 -24.34 3.03
N LEU A 155 14.05 -23.11 3.08
CA LEU A 155 13.25 -21.88 3.04
C LEU A 155 12.46 -21.77 1.74
N ILE A 156 13.11 -22.02 0.59
CA ILE A 156 12.47 -22.03 -0.73
C ILE A 156 11.41 -23.14 -0.78
N GLY A 157 11.70 -24.32 -0.24
CA GLY A 157 10.78 -25.45 -0.17
C GLY A 157 9.50 -25.12 0.61
N ARG A 158 9.65 -24.52 1.79
CA ARG A 158 8.54 -24.06 2.64
C ARG A 158 7.70 -22.98 1.94
N ALA A 159 8.35 -21.96 1.39
CA ALA A 159 7.65 -20.89 0.68
C ALA A 159 6.89 -21.42 -0.55
N ARG A 160 7.50 -22.35 -1.30
CA ARG A 160 6.84 -23.01 -2.44
C ARG A 160 5.64 -23.83 -2.00
N GLY A 161 5.77 -24.62 -0.93
CA GLY A 161 4.68 -25.42 -0.36
C GLY A 161 3.48 -24.56 0.01
N LEU A 162 3.68 -23.52 0.82
CA LEU A 162 2.64 -22.56 1.22
C LEU A 162 1.99 -21.89 0.01
N THR A 163 2.78 -21.56 -1.01
CA THR A 163 2.25 -20.94 -2.23
C THR A 163 1.38 -21.91 -3.02
N ILE A 164 1.79 -23.18 -3.17
CA ILE A 164 0.97 -24.20 -3.84
C ILE A 164 -0.33 -24.43 -3.08
N GLU A 165 -0.28 -24.50 -1.75
CA GLU A 165 -1.45 -24.70 -0.90
C GLU A 165 -2.48 -23.57 -1.06
N ASN A 166 -2.03 -22.32 -1.00
CA ASN A 166 -2.93 -21.16 -0.94
C ASN A 166 -3.32 -20.59 -2.32
N PHE A 167 -2.53 -20.86 -3.37
CA PHE A 167 -2.69 -20.23 -4.69
C PHE A 167 -2.85 -21.22 -5.84
N SER A 168 -3.28 -22.44 -5.55
CA SER A 168 -3.64 -23.40 -6.60
C SER A 168 -5.14 -23.61 -6.70
N ARG A 169 -5.63 -23.83 -7.92
CA ARG A 169 -6.97 -24.38 -8.15
C ARG A 169 -6.91 -25.90 -8.11
N LEU A 170 -7.89 -26.52 -7.47
CA LEU A 170 -8.06 -27.96 -7.51
C LEU A 170 -8.83 -28.33 -8.78
N GLY A 171 -8.21 -29.07 -9.67
CA GLY A 171 -8.87 -29.63 -10.86
C GLY A 171 -9.69 -30.88 -10.54
N GLU A 172 -10.49 -31.34 -11.50
CA GLU A 172 -11.40 -32.48 -11.35
C GLU A 172 -10.72 -33.80 -10.93
N LYS A 173 -9.44 -33.97 -11.25
CA LYS A 173 -8.63 -35.15 -10.89
C LYS A 173 -7.81 -34.96 -9.60
N GLY A 174 -8.10 -33.93 -8.81
CA GLY A 174 -7.35 -33.60 -7.58
C GLY A 174 -5.98 -32.95 -7.83
N THR A 175 -5.63 -32.65 -9.08
CA THR A 175 -4.37 -31.94 -9.42
C THR A 175 -4.49 -30.47 -9.02
N ARG A 176 -3.50 -29.98 -8.26
CA ARG A 176 -3.37 -28.55 -7.93
C ARG A 176 -2.60 -27.84 -9.03
N THR A 177 -3.21 -26.84 -9.65
CA THR A 177 -2.56 -25.98 -10.66
C THR A 177 -2.39 -24.59 -10.09
N ARG A 178 -1.14 -24.10 -10.02
CA ARG A 178 -0.84 -22.76 -9.50
C ARG A 178 -1.45 -21.69 -10.39
N VAL A 179 -2.13 -20.72 -9.78
CA VAL A 179 -2.70 -19.57 -10.46
C VAL A 179 -1.71 -18.42 -10.43
N MET A 180 -1.36 -17.89 -11.60
CA MET A 180 -0.60 -16.66 -11.74
C MET A 180 -1.54 -15.53 -12.19
N LYS A 181 -1.64 -14.46 -11.40
CA LYS A 181 -2.38 -13.26 -11.80
C LYS A 181 -1.48 -12.37 -12.65
N LEU A 182 -2.00 -11.83 -13.75
CA LEU A 182 -1.29 -10.83 -14.54
C LEU A 182 -2.00 -9.48 -14.47
N TYR A 183 -1.23 -8.39 -14.47
CA TYR A 183 -1.72 -7.02 -14.53
C TYR A 183 -0.82 -6.14 -15.40
N ALA A 184 -1.30 -4.96 -15.78
CA ALA A 184 -0.52 -3.96 -16.49
C ALA A 184 -0.57 -2.62 -15.74
N PRO A 185 0.57 -1.93 -15.52
CA PRO A 185 0.57 -0.58 -15.00
C PRO A 185 0.25 0.43 -16.11
N LEU A 186 -0.79 1.23 -15.95
CA LEU A 186 -1.16 2.31 -16.86
C LEU A 186 -0.72 3.64 -16.24
N TYR A 187 0.37 4.20 -16.76
CA TYR A 187 0.87 5.50 -16.33
C TYR A 187 0.01 6.61 -16.94
N LEU A 188 -0.57 7.45 -16.10
CA LEU A 188 -1.50 8.52 -16.48
C LEU A 188 -0.83 9.89 -16.50
N SER A 189 0.19 10.09 -15.67
CA SER A 189 0.92 11.36 -15.61
C SER A 189 2.31 11.14 -15.06
N ASN A 190 3.30 11.81 -15.63
CA ASN A 190 4.64 11.91 -15.07
C ASN A 190 4.92 13.29 -14.44
N TYR A 191 3.93 14.18 -14.34
CA TYR A 191 4.04 15.40 -13.55
C TYR A 191 4.12 15.05 -12.06
N CYS A 192 5.11 15.61 -11.35
CA CYS A 192 5.30 15.35 -9.93
C CYS A 192 5.96 16.55 -9.25
N ILE A 193 5.47 16.95 -8.08
CA ILE A 193 6.05 18.03 -7.26
C ILE A 193 7.13 17.54 -6.29
N ASN A 194 7.26 16.23 -6.12
CA ASN A 194 8.15 15.64 -5.12
C ASN A 194 9.60 15.56 -5.62
N TYR A 195 10.53 15.66 -4.67
CA TYR A 195 11.98 15.67 -4.91
C TYR A 195 12.63 14.31 -4.59
N CYS A 196 11.94 13.20 -4.84
CA CYS A 196 12.42 11.87 -4.45
C CYS A 196 13.75 11.57 -5.13
N LEU A 197 14.83 11.41 -4.36
CA LEU A 197 16.19 11.39 -4.90
C LEU A 197 16.42 10.25 -5.90
N TYR A 198 15.72 9.12 -5.74
CA TYR A 198 15.85 7.93 -6.59
C TYR A 198 14.93 7.93 -7.84
N CYS A 199 14.06 8.92 -8.03
CA CYS A 199 12.95 8.82 -9.00
C CYS A 199 13.17 9.67 -10.26
N GLY A 200 13.02 9.08 -11.44
CA GLY A 200 13.10 9.80 -12.72
C GLY A 200 12.03 10.88 -12.92
N PHE A 201 10.88 10.79 -12.23
CA PHE A 201 9.81 11.80 -12.29
C PHE A 201 10.02 12.98 -11.34
N ARG A 202 11.03 12.94 -10.47
CA ARG A 202 11.23 13.97 -9.42
C ARG A 202 11.31 15.37 -10.02
N TYR A 203 10.86 16.37 -9.27
CA TYR A 203 11.23 17.76 -9.55
C TYR A 203 12.62 18.02 -8.92
N PRO A 204 13.51 18.82 -9.54
CA PRO A 204 13.40 19.53 -10.82
C PRO A 204 13.97 18.74 -12.00
N HIS A 205 14.04 17.40 -11.94
CA HIS A 205 14.63 16.61 -13.03
C HIS A 205 13.93 16.96 -14.36
N THR A 206 14.74 17.18 -15.40
CA THR A 206 14.26 17.55 -16.72
C THR A 206 13.95 16.28 -17.49
N LEU A 207 12.67 16.08 -17.77
CA LEU A 207 12.16 15.03 -18.64
C LEU A 207 11.00 15.60 -19.47
N GLU A 208 10.60 14.89 -20.52
CA GLU A 208 9.41 15.25 -21.27
C GLU A 208 8.16 14.98 -20.41
N ARG A 209 7.47 16.04 -19.99
CA ARG A 209 6.31 15.93 -19.13
C ARG A 209 5.06 15.64 -19.98
N MET A 210 4.29 14.63 -19.57
CA MET A 210 3.06 14.21 -20.19
C MET A 210 2.01 13.87 -19.14
N HIS A 211 0.79 14.30 -19.40
CA HIS A 211 -0.42 13.97 -18.65
C HIS A 211 -1.45 13.53 -19.68
N LEU A 212 -1.97 12.33 -19.51
CA LEU A 212 -3.07 11.84 -20.34
C LEU A 212 -4.36 12.52 -19.88
N ASP A 213 -5.17 12.96 -20.83
CA ASP A 213 -6.57 13.22 -20.52
C ASP A 213 -7.37 11.92 -20.35
N GLU A 214 -8.64 12.05 -20.01
CA GLU A 214 -9.50 10.89 -19.80
C GLU A 214 -9.72 10.05 -21.07
N ALA A 215 -9.75 10.66 -22.26
CA ALA A 215 -9.92 9.93 -23.52
C ALA A 215 -8.65 9.15 -23.85
N GLU A 216 -7.49 9.78 -23.77
CA GLU A 216 -6.17 9.16 -23.99
C GLU A 216 -5.94 8.00 -23.00
N ALA A 217 -6.32 8.17 -21.72
CA ALA A 217 -6.24 7.10 -20.73
C ALA A 217 -7.08 5.87 -21.11
N LEU A 218 -8.26 6.07 -21.71
CA LEU A 218 -9.14 4.99 -22.15
C LEU A 218 -8.61 4.31 -23.42
N GLU A 219 -8.03 5.07 -24.35
CA GLU A 219 -7.39 4.51 -25.55
C GLU A 219 -6.25 3.57 -25.17
N GLN A 220 -5.39 3.98 -24.24
CA GLN A 220 -4.32 3.14 -23.69
C GLN A 220 -4.89 1.89 -22.98
N ALA A 221 -6.03 2.03 -22.29
CA ALA A 221 -6.69 0.90 -21.66
C ALA A 221 -7.29 -0.08 -22.68
N GLU A 222 -7.85 0.38 -23.81
CA GLU A 222 -8.34 -0.50 -24.87
C GLU A 222 -7.20 -1.34 -25.49
N ILE A 223 -6.01 -0.75 -25.69
CA ILE A 223 -4.83 -1.51 -26.12
C ILE A 223 -4.53 -2.65 -25.13
N LEU A 224 -4.61 -2.37 -23.82
CA LEU A 224 -4.42 -3.39 -22.78
C LEU A 224 -5.55 -4.43 -22.76
N TRP A 225 -6.79 -4.02 -23.04
CA TRP A 225 -7.94 -4.91 -23.15
C TRP A 225 -7.73 -5.96 -24.25
N ASP A 226 -7.27 -5.51 -25.42
CA ASP A 226 -7.01 -6.34 -26.60
C ASP A 226 -5.80 -7.26 -26.40
N ARG A 227 -4.84 -6.84 -25.55
CA ARG A 227 -3.73 -7.69 -25.08
C ARG A 227 -4.17 -8.70 -23.99
N GLY A 228 -5.44 -8.72 -23.62
CA GLY A 228 -6.05 -9.70 -22.71
C GLY A 228 -6.11 -9.27 -21.25
N PHE A 229 -5.69 -8.05 -20.90
CA PHE A 229 -5.77 -7.57 -19.52
C PHE A 229 -7.19 -7.17 -19.15
N ARG A 230 -7.60 -7.59 -17.95
CA ARG A 230 -8.76 -7.05 -17.22
C ARG A 230 -8.36 -6.38 -15.91
N HIS A 231 -7.09 -6.50 -15.51
CA HIS A 231 -6.55 -5.91 -14.30
C HIS A 231 -5.54 -4.83 -14.68
N VAL A 232 -5.84 -3.59 -14.32
CA VAL A 232 -4.95 -2.44 -14.56
C VAL A 232 -4.62 -1.74 -13.25
N LEU A 233 -3.38 -1.29 -13.13
CA LEU A 233 -2.90 -0.47 -12.04
C LEU A 233 -2.67 0.95 -12.56
N LEU A 234 -3.53 1.90 -12.17
CA LEU A 234 -3.35 3.30 -12.57
C LEU A 234 -2.21 3.91 -11.75
N VAL A 235 -1.21 4.44 -12.44
CA VAL A 235 -0.02 5.04 -11.84
C VAL A 235 0.06 6.50 -12.25
N ALA A 236 0.36 7.40 -11.31
CA ALA A 236 0.60 8.80 -11.65
C ALA A 236 1.61 9.43 -10.69
N GLY A 237 2.38 10.38 -11.21
CA GLY A 237 3.11 11.32 -10.37
C GLY A 237 2.16 12.16 -9.51
N ASP A 238 2.73 12.80 -8.49
CA ASP A 238 1.96 13.58 -7.52
C ASP A 238 1.92 15.04 -7.93
N PHE A 239 0.86 15.43 -8.63
CA PHE A 239 0.66 16.80 -9.07
C PHE A 239 -0.82 17.19 -8.89
N PRO A 240 -1.24 17.63 -7.69
CA PRO A 240 -2.65 17.76 -7.31
C PRO A 240 -3.53 18.60 -8.25
N GLN A 241 -2.95 19.52 -9.04
CA GLN A 241 -3.68 20.30 -10.04
C GLN A 241 -4.11 19.49 -11.28
N LEU A 242 -3.43 18.39 -11.58
CA LEU A 242 -3.72 17.51 -12.72
C LEU A 242 -4.21 16.13 -12.27
N THR A 243 -3.62 15.57 -11.21
CA THR A 243 -3.91 14.21 -10.72
C THR A 243 -4.80 14.26 -9.48
N SER A 244 -5.95 14.92 -9.61
CA SER A 244 -6.93 15.05 -8.52
C SER A 244 -7.78 13.79 -8.33
N VAL A 245 -8.52 13.70 -7.22
CA VAL A 245 -9.48 12.61 -6.99
C VAL A 245 -10.54 12.58 -8.10
N GLU A 246 -11.04 13.75 -8.52
CA GLU A 246 -12.02 13.90 -9.60
C GLU A 246 -11.53 13.29 -10.91
N TYR A 247 -10.26 13.55 -11.26
CA TYR A 247 -9.63 13.01 -12.46
C TYR A 247 -9.62 11.47 -12.46
N PHE A 248 -9.18 10.87 -11.34
CA PHE A 248 -9.18 9.41 -11.20
C PHE A 248 -10.60 8.83 -11.16
N GLU A 249 -11.56 9.50 -10.52
CA GLU A 249 -12.96 9.05 -10.48
C GLU A 249 -13.54 8.88 -11.89
N GLY A 250 -13.34 9.86 -12.78
CA GLY A 250 -13.83 9.80 -14.16
C GLY A 250 -13.31 8.57 -14.91
N ILE A 251 -11.98 8.40 -14.91
CA ILE A 251 -11.31 7.26 -15.55
C ILE A 251 -11.76 5.93 -14.94
N VAL A 252 -11.74 5.80 -13.60
CA VAL A 252 -12.11 4.57 -12.91
C VAL A 252 -13.56 4.17 -13.22
N CYS A 253 -14.49 5.12 -13.27
CA CYS A 253 -15.89 4.84 -13.61
C CYS A 253 -16.01 4.19 -15.00
N LYS A 254 -15.36 4.79 -16.01
CA LYS A 254 -15.41 4.30 -17.40
C LYS A 254 -14.69 2.95 -17.55
N LEU A 255 -13.52 2.78 -16.94
CA LEU A 255 -12.79 1.51 -16.94
C LEU A 255 -13.60 0.38 -16.27
N ARG A 256 -14.25 0.67 -15.14
CA ARG A 256 -15.14 -0.30 -14.47
C ARG A 256 -16.30 -0.70 -15.38
N GLN A 257 -16.96 0.25 -16.04
CA GLN A 257 -18.06 -0.03 -16.98
C GLN A 257 -17.59 -0.90 -18.15
N ARG A 258 -16.35 -0.70 -18.61
CA ARG A 258 -15.71 -1.52 -19.64
C ARG A 258 -15.41 -2.95 -19.19
N GLY A 259 -15.39 -3.20 -17.87
CA GLY A 259 -15.13 -4.51 -17.27
C GLY A 259 -13.71 -4.65 -16.69
N PHE A 260 -12.98 -3.56 -16.50
CA PHE A 260 -11.71 -3.61 -15.79
C PHE A 260 -11.89 -3.71 -14.28
N ARG A 261 -11.00 -4.48 -13.66
CA ARG A 261 -10.69 -4.37 -12.23
C ARG A 261 -9.54 -3.38 -12.08
N VAL A 262 -9.84 -2.24 -11.44
CA VAL A 262 -8.91 -1.13 -11.32
C VAL A 262 -8.27 -1.12 -9.92
N ALA A 263 -6.95 -1.00 -9.88
CA ALA A 263 -6.18 -0.65 -8.70
C ALA A 263 -5.45 0.68 -8.94
N ILE A 264 -5.01 1.35 -7.88
CA ILE A 264 -4.31 2.64 -7.95
C ILE A 264 -2.96 2.57 -7.23
N GLU A 265 -1.94 3.20 -7.83
CA GLU A 265 -0.63 3.52 -7.23
C GLU A 265 -0.39 5.02 -7.44
N ILE A 266 -0.97 5.82 -6.53
CA ILE A 266 -1.00 7.29 -6.60
C ILE A 266 -0.59 7.88 -5.26
N ALA A 267 -0.43 9.21 -5.19
CA ALA A 267 -0.18 9.89 -3.93
C ALA A 267 -1.26 9.57 -2.88
N PRO A 268 -0.93 9.43 -1.58
CA PRO A 268 -1.91 9.09 -0.56
C PRO A 268 -3.04 10.12 -0.50
N GLN A 269 -4.27 9.63 -0.40
CA GLN A 269 -5.47 10.46 -0.30
C GLN A 269 -6.02 10.51 1.14
N SER A 270 -6.93 11.44 1.39
CA SER A 270 -7.74 11.42 2.62
C SER A 270 -8.69 10.22 2.62
N THR A 271 -9.22 9.86 3.78
CA THR A 271 -10.23 8.79 3.88
C THR A 271 -11.46 9.11 3.01
N ARG A 272 -11.87 10.39 2.94
CA ARG A 272 -12.94 10.86 2.04
C ARG A 272 -12.55 10.70 0.56
N GLY A 273 -11.30 11.03 0.21
CA GLY A 273 -10.76 10.86 -1.15
C GLY A 273 -10.73 9.40 -1.59
N TYR A 274 -10.30 8.48 -0.73
CA TYR A 274 -10.37 7.04 -1.03
C TYR A 274 -11.82 6.54 -1.13
N ALA A 275 -12.74 7.01 -0.28
CA ALA A 275 -14.15 6.58 -0.33
C ALA A 275 -14.81 6.95 -1.65
N ARG A 276 -14.44 8.12 -2.19
CA ARG A 276 -14.78 8.59 -3.54
C ARG A 276 -14.29 7.65 -4.64
N LEU A 277 -13.00 7.30 -4.61
CA LEU A 277 -12.40 6.35 -5.55
C LEU A 277 -13.00 4.93 -5.46
N VAL A 278 -13.32 4.45 -4.26
CA VAL A 278 -14.01 3.17 -4.05
C VAL A 278 -15.41 3.20 -4.67
N ARG A 279 -16.17 4.28 -4.50
CA ARG A 279 -17.49 4.45 -5.15
C ARG A 279 -17.39 4.43 -6.67
N ALA A 280 -16.35 5.06 -7.23
CA ALA A 280 -16.10 5.03 -8.67
C ALA A 280 -15.80 3.60 -9.18
N GLY A 281 -15.05 2.82 -8.40
CA GLY A 281 -14.76 1.42 -8.75
C GLY A 281 -13.37 0.91 -8.40
N VAL A 282 -12.56 1.66 -7.64
CA VAL A 282 -11.24 1.20 -7.20
C VAL A 282 -11.40 -0.03 -6.30
N THR A 283 -10.68 -1.09 -6.65
CA THR A 283 -10.72 -2.37 -5.93
C THR A 283 -9.45 -2.66 -5.14
N GLY A 284 -8.39 -1.88 -5.35
CA GLY A 284 -7.11 -2.07 -4.68
C GLY A 284 -6.27 -0.80 -4.65
N LEU A 285 -5.49 -0.66 -3.60
CA LEU A 285 -4.44 0.34 -3.45
C LEU A 285 -3.10 -0.39 -3.48
N THR A 286 -2.11 0.23 -4.11
CA THR A 286 -0.69 -0.09 -3.93
C THR A 286 -0.01 1.19 -3.45
N LEU A 287 0.60 1.17 -2.28
CA LEU A 287 1.30 2.32 -1.72
C LEU A 287 2.56 1.83 -1.01
N TYR A 288 3.71 2.08 -1.63
CA TYR A 288 5.00 1.71 -1.06
C TYR A 288 5.40 2.76 -0.04
N GLN A 289 5.74 2.34 1.18
CA GLN A 289 6.36 3.25 2.14
C GLN A 289 7.76 3.68 1.68
N GLU A 290 8.33 2.96 0.71
CA GLU A 290 9.69 3.13 0.18
C GLU A 290 10.73 2.69 1.20
N THR A 291 10.77 3.34 2.36
CA THR A 291 11.55 2.90 3.53
C THR A 291 10.77 3.24 4.80
N TYR A 292 10.77 2.33 5.76
CA TYR A 292 10.11 2.53 7.05
C TYR A 292 11.00 3.27 8.05
N ASP A 293 12.32 3.35 7.80
CA ASP A 293 13.20 4.21 8.58
C ASP A 293 12.90 5.69 8.28
N GLU A 294 12.47 6.43 9.30
CA GLU A 294 11.97 7.79 9.14
C GLU A 294 13.07 8.80 8.78
N GLU A 295 14.30 8.59 9.27
CA GLU A 295 15.43 9.42 8.91
C GLU A 295 15.84 9.21 7.45
N CYS A 296 15.96 7.95 7.02
CA CYS A 296 16.19 7.57 5.64
C CYS A 296 15.06 8.06 4.72
N TYR A 297 13.80 7.94 5.17
CA TYR A 297 12.65 8.47 4.44
C TYR A 297 12.76 9.98 4.24
N ARG A 298 13.05 10.74 5.29
CA ARG A 298 13.22 12.20 5.23
C ARG A 298 14.39 12.59 4.32
N HIS A 299 15.49 11.85 4.34
CA HIS A 299 16.61 12.07 3.45
C HIS A 299 16.23 11.90 1.97
N HIS A 300 15.56 10.80 1.63
CA HIS A 300 15.18 10.48 0.24
C HIS A 300 13.97 11.26 -0.27
N HIS A 301 13.18 11.88 0.60
CA HIS A 301 11.98 12.67 0.28
C HIS A 301 12.06 14.10 0.83
N PRO A 302 13.03 14.92 0.40
CA PRO A 302 13.35 16.19 1.05
C PRO A 302 12.26 17.26 0.90
N ARG A 303 11.42 17.17 -0.14
CA ARG A 303 10.38 18.18 -0.47
C ARG A 303 9.19 17.57 -1.21
N GLY A 304 8.06 18.27 -1.10
CA GLY A 304 6.76 17.91 -1.68
C GLY A 304 5.87 17.16 -0.69
N SER A 305 4.65 16.82 -1.11
CA SER A 305 3.66 16.08 -0.30
C SER A 305 4.16 14.72 0.17
N LYS A 306 5.04 14.06 -0.59
CA LYS A 306 5.66 12.79 -0.19
C LYS A 306 6.64 12.95 0.96
N ALA A 307 7.09 14.15 1.32
CA ALA A 307 7.90 14.36 2.53
C ALA A 307 7.11 14.07 3.83
N SER A 308 5.77 14.10 3.79
CA SER A 308 4.94 13.80 4.96
C SER A 308 4.91 12.28 5.23
N TYR A 309 5.73 11.85 6.19
CA TYR A 309 5.92 10.44 6.54
C TYR A 309 4.62 9.78 7.03
N ASP A 310 3.99 10.30 8.09
CA ASP A 310 2.79 9.70 8.67
C ASP A 310 1.57 9.75 7.73
N TRP A 311 1.48 10.80 6.90
CA TRP A 311 0.46 10.86 5.83
C TRP A 311 0.61 9.66 4.89
N ARG A 312 1.82 9.31 4.49
CA ARG A 312 2.04 8.14 3.63
C ARG A 312 1.88 6.82 4.38
N LEU A 313 2.46 6.72 5.57
CA LEU A 313 2.48 5.51 6.39
C LEU A 313 1.07 5.00 6.67
N GLU A 314 0.16 5.89 7.06
CA GLU A 314 -1.23 5.54 7.38
C GLU A 314 -2.16 5.55 6.14
N GLY A 315 -1.62 5.82 4.95
CA GLY A 315 -2.38 5.79 3.70
C GLY A 315 -3.12 4.47 3.42
N PRO A 316 -2.50 3.29 3.63
CA PRO A 316 -3.18 2.01 3.46
C PRO A 316 -4.31 1.80 4.45
N GLU A 317 -4.15 2.27 5.69
CA GLU A 317 -5.20 2.23 6.71
C GLU A 317 -6.38 3.11 6.30
N ARG A 318 -6.16 4.38 5.92
CA ARG A 318 -7.23 5.26 5.41
C ARG A 318 -7.97 4.67 4.21
N ALA A 319 -7.26 4.01 3.30
CA ALA A 319 -7.87 3.32 2.16
C ALA A 319 -8.73 2.12 2.58
N ALA A 320 -8.24 1.31 3.53
CA ALA A 320 -9.01 0.19 4.09
C ALA A 320 -10.27 0.68 4.79
N GLU A 321 -10.16 1.77 5.54
CA GLU A 321 -11.27 2.43 6.23
C GLU A 321 -12.36 2.93 5.28
N ALA A 322 -11.97 3.37 4.08
CA ALA A 322 -12.82 3.78 2.99
C ALA A 322 -13.42 2.61 2.18
N GLY A 323 -12.99 1.37 2.44
CA GLY A 323 -13.53 0.15 1.80
C GLY A 323 -12.69 -0.42 0.66
N VAL A 324 -11.41 -0.03 0.52
CA VAL A 324 -10.51 -0.67 -0.45
C VAL A 324 -10.27 -2.13 -0.06
N GLY A 325 -10.66 -3.07 -0.94
CA GLY A 325 -10.63 -4.50 -0.64
C GLY A 325 -9.27 -5.20 -0.78
N ARG A 326 -8.28 -4.55 -1.42
CA ARG A 326 -6.91 -5.07 -1.55
C ARG A 326 -5.88 -3.99 -1.21
N LEU A 327 -4.99 -4.26 -0.27
CA LEU A 327 -3.96 -3.32 0.20
C LEU A 327 -2.58 -3.85 -0.17
N GLY A 328 -1.91 -3.15 -1.08
CA GLY A 328 -0.56 -3.42 -1.54
C GLY A 328 0.45 -2.58 -0.78
N LEU A 329 1.27 -3.23 0.05
CA LEU A 329 2.41 -2.64 0.73
C LEU A 329 3.68 -2.88 -0.08
N GLY A 330 4.70 -2.05 0.15
CA GLY A 330 6.02 -2.28 -0.42
C GLY A 330 7.11 -1.40 0.15
N ILE A 331 8.33 -1.84 -0.08
CA ILE A 331 9.59 -1.16 0.26
C ILE A 331 10.44 -1.11 -1.01
N LEU A 332 11.13 0.01 -1.23
CA LEU A 332 12.04 0.19 -2.35
C LEU A 332 13.43 -0.28 -1.91
N LEU A 333 13.74 -1.52 -2.25
CA LEU A 333 15.02 -2.15 -1.93
C LEU A 333 16.15 -1.39 -2.61
N GLY A 334 17.13 -0.97 -1.81
CA GLY A 334 18.18 -0.05 -2.23
C GLY A 334 18.33 1.15 -1.30
N LEU A 335 17.23 1.65 -0.70
CA LEU A 335 17.26 2.90 0.06
C LEU A 335 17.81 2.78 1.48
N ASN A 336 17.54 1.66 2.15
CA ASN A 336 17.89 1.37 3.53
C ASN A 336 18.22 -0.13 3.67
N ASP A 337 18.64 -0.55 4.87
CA ASP A 337 18.79 -1.96 5.22
C ASP A 337 17.50 -2.75 4.88
N PRO A 338 17.60 -3.75 3.98
CA PRO A 338 16.42 -4.45 3.46
C PRO A 338 15.76 -5.36 4.52
N VAL A 339 16.50 -5.80 5.54
CA VAL A 339 15.97 -6.61 6.63
C VAL A 339 15.14 -5.72 7.56
N CYS A 340 15.68 -4.58 7.98
CA CYS A 340 14.96 -3.62 8.82
C CYS A 340 13.64 -3.16 8.16
N ASP A 341 13.70 -2.76 6.89
CA ASP A 341 12.51 -2.33 6.15
C ASP A 341 11.50 -3.46 5.96
N LEU A 342 11.96 -4.69 5.71
CA LEU A 342 11.07 -5.83 5.57
C LEU A 342 10.36 -6.16 6.90
N MET A 343 11.09 -6.16 8.02
CA MET A 343 10.52 -6.45 9.34
C MET A 343 9.48 -5.40 9.74
N ALA A 344 9.76 -4.13 9.47
CA ALA A 344 8.81 -3.04 9.66
C ALA A 344 7.56 -3.20 8.78
N MET A 345 7.73 -3.60 7.50
CA MET A 345 6.61 -3.89 6.60
C MET A 345 5.78 -5.10 7.06
N ILE A 346 6.41 -6.15 7.61
CA ILE A 346 5.71 -7.31 8.16
C ILE A 346 4.84 -6.88 9.36
N ARG A 347 5.36 -6.03 10.25
CA ARG A 347 4.56 -5.47 11.34
C ARG A 347 3.38 -4.66 10.81
N HIS A 348 3.61 -3.79 9.83
CA HIS A 348 2.54 -3.02 9.19
C HIS A 348 1.46 -3.93 8.58
N GLY A 349 1.86 -4.97 7.85
CA GLY A 349 0.93 -5.94 7.27
C GLY A 349 0.12 -6.68 8.34
N ARG A 350 0.74 -7.11 9.44
CA ARG A 350 0.05 -7.77 10.56
C ARG A 350 -0.94 -6.85 11.26
N TYR A 351 -0.55 -5.59 11.48
CA TYR A 351 -1.43 -4.55 12.00
C TYR A 351 -2.67 -4.35 11.13
N LEU A 352 -2.49 -4.19 9.82
CA LEU A 352 -3.61 -4.06 8.87
C LEU A 352 -4.48 -5.32 8.84
N ARG A 353 -3.89 -6.52 8.92
CA ARG A 353 -4.64 -7.78 8.96
C ARG A 353 -5.51 -7.89 10.21
N ALA A 354 -5.01 -7.47 11.37
CA ALA A 354 -5.76 -7.47 12.62
C ALA A 354 -6.94 -6.49 12.57
N ARG A 355 -6.72 -5.28 12.03
CA ARG A 355 -7.74 -4.22 11.96
C ARG A 355 -8.75 -4.41 10.82
N PHE A 356 -8.32 -5.03 9.71
CA PHE A 356 -9.12 -5.23 8.49
C PHE A 356 -9.00 -6.68 7.98
N PRO A 357 -9.55 -7.68 8.71
CA PRO A 357 -9.41 -9.10 8.36
C PRO A 357 -10.02 -9.49 7.01
N ASN A 358 -10.92 -8.65 6.46
CA ASN A 358 -11.53 -8.87 5.15
C ASN A 358 -10.72 -8.27 3.99
N ALA A 359 -9.71 -7.44 4.28
CA ALA A 359 -8.85 -6.84 3.26
C ALA A 359 -7.78 -7.85 2.83
N ARG A 360 -7.62 -8.03 1.53
CA ARG A 360 -6.55 -8.88 0.98
C ARG A 360 -5.24 -8.09 0.96
N LEU A 361 -4.22 -8.59 1.66
CA LEU A 361 -2.89 -8.00 1.60
C LEU A 361 -2.12 -8.41 0.34
N ALA A 362 -1.25 -7.51 -0.10
CA ALA A 362 -0.28 -7.77 -1.14
C ALA A 362 1.05 -7.09 -0.81
N PHE A 363 2.15 -7.67 -1.26
CA PHE A 363 3.49 -7.15 -1.00
C PHE A 363 4.30 -7.07 -2.29
N SER A 364 4.98 -5.94 -2.46
CA SER A 364 5.90 -5.70 -3.58
C SER A 364 7.26 -5.29 -3.04
N LEU A 365 8.32 -5.87 -3.60
CA LEU A 365 9.69 -5.52 -3.28
C LEU A 365 10.37 -4.98 -4.56
N PRO A 366 10.03 -3.79 -5.07
CA PRO A 366 10.78 -3.22 -6.19
C PRO A 366 12.24 -2.97 -5.78
N ARG A 367 13.21 -3.43 -6.59
CA ARG A 367 14.61 -2.99 -6.48
C ARG A 367 14.83 -1.71 -7.27
N ILE A 368 15.76 -0.88 -6.79
CA ILE A 368 16.39 0.15 -7.63
C ILE A 368 17.27 -0.58 -8.66
N ARG A 369 17.07 -0.26 -9.94
CA ARG A 369 17.83 -0.87 -11.05
C ARG A 369 18.57 0.22 -11.80
N GLU A 370 17.85 1.25 -12.21
CA GLU A 370 18.38 2.50 -12.73
C GLU A 370 17.72 3.64 -11.96
N ALA A 371 18.53 4.63 -11.61
CA ALA A 371 18.14 5.84 -10.89
C ALA A 371 18.76 7.05 -11.62
N PRO A 372 18.35 8.29 -11.29
CA PRO A 372 19.01 9.48 -11.83
C PRO A 372 20.53 9.43 -11.62
N ASP A 373 21.30 10.02 -12.54
CA ASP A 373 22.77 9.94 -12.56
C ASP A 373 23.45 10.47 -11.27
N ASP A 374 22.77 11.33 -10.52
CA ASP A 374 23.24 11.90 -9.25
C ASP A 374 22.79 11.09 -8.01
N PHE A 375 22.23 9.90 -8.21
CA PHE A 375 21.78 9.01 -7.15
C PHE A 375 22.58 7.70 -7.14
N GLU A 376 23.37 7.51 -6.10
CA GLU A 376 24.00 6.23 -5.79
C GLU A 376 23.09 5.41 -4.87
N THR A 377 22.89 4.13 -5.18
CA THR A 377 22.04 3.25 -4.37
C THR A 377 22.76 2.84 -3.08
N PRO A 378 22.29 3.26 -1.89
CA PRO A 378 23.04 3.02 -0.65
C PRO A 378 23.17 1.55 -0.25
N CYS A 379 22.11 0.76 -0.41
CA CYS A 379 22.02 -0.61 0.08
C CYS A 379 21.58 -1.56 -1.06
N PRO A 380 22.44 -1.83 -2.06
CA PRO A 380 22.09 -2.71 -3.17
C PRO A 380 21.76 -4.13 -2.66
N VAL A 381 20.76 -4.76 -3.29
CA VAL A 381 20.27 -6.10 -2.91
C VAL A 381 20.53 -7.08 -4.04
N ASP A 382 21.32 -8.11 -3.77
CA ASP A 382 21.60 -9.20 -4.71
C ASP A 382 20.39 -10.14 -4.92
N ASP A 383 20.51 -11.08 -5.85
CA ASP A 383 19.39 -11.96 -6.24
C ASP A 383 19.08 -13.00 -5.15
N GLU A 384 20.08 -13.45 -4.41
CA GLU A 384 19.98 -14.41 -3.31
C GLU A 384 19.18 -13.83 -2.15
N LEU A 385 19.56 -12.66 -1.65
CA LEU A 385 18.82 -11.95 -0.62
C LEU A 385 17.42 -11.59 -1.11
N PHE A 386 17.28 -11.15 -2.36
CA PHE A 386 15.96 -10.82 -2.93
C PHE A 386 15.00 -12.02 -2.92
N VAL A 387 15.49 -13.22 -3.25
CA VAL A 387 14.70 -14.45 -3.16
C VAL A 387 14.33 -14.77 -1.71
N ARG A 388 15.29 -14.64 -0.78
CA ARG A 388 15.04 -14.86 0.66
C ARG A 388 13.96 -13.92 1.22
N LEU A 389 14.01 -12.63 0.89
CA LEU A 389 13.01 -11.64 1.32
C LEU A 389 11.57 -12.05 0.91
N TYR A 390 11.38 -12.50 -0.34
CA TYR A 390 10.08 -12.98 -0.79
C TYR A 390 9.65 -14.29 -0.13
N CYS A 391 10.58 -15.21 0.13
CA CYS A 391 10.27 -16.43 0.86
C CYS A 391 9.80 -16.11 2.29
N VAL A 392 10.51 -15.25 3.01
CA VAL A 392 10.12 -14.81 4.36
C VAL A 392 8.75 -14.12 4.35
N LEU A 393 8.46 -13.27 3.36
CA LEU A 393 7.12 -12.71 3.19
C LEU A 393 6.03 -13.78 3.00
N ARG A 394 6.31 -14.83 2.22
CA ARG A 394 5.35 -15.93 2.03
C ARG A 394 5.10 -16.69 3.34
N LEU A 395 6.13 -16.87 4.17
CA LEU A 395 5.97 -17.48 5.49
C LEU A 395 5.15 -16.59 6.42
N ALA A 396 5.42 -15.28 6.44
CA ALA A 396 4.69 -14.31 7.27
C ALA A 396 3.21 -14.13 6.84
N PHE A 397 2.94 -14.23 5.54
CA PHE A 397 1.62 -14.05 4.95
C PHE A 397 1.31 -15.14 3.89
N PRO A 398 0.91 -16.35 4.33
CA PRO A 398 0.66 -17.48 3.44
C PRO A 398 -0.39 -17.22 2.35
N ASP A 399 -1.35 -16.34 2.62
CA ASP A 399 -2.52 -16.02 1.78
C ASP A 399 -2.42 -14.68 1.02
N ALA A 400 -1.35 -13.90 1.23
CA ALA A 400 -1.17 -12.60 0.58
C ALA A 400 -0.64 -12.71 -0.85
N ASP A 401 -1.01 -11.75 -1.71
CA ASP A 401 -0.44 -11.66 -3.05
C ASP A 401 1.02 -11.19 -3.00
N LEU A 402 1.95 -11.93 -3.60
CA LEU A 402 3.34 -11.47 -3.78
C LEU A 402 3.53 -11.03 -5.22
N VAL A 403 3.87 -9.76 -5.40
CA VAL A 403 3.82 -9.05 -6.68
C VAL A 403 5.22 -8.85 -7.25
N LEU A 404 5.46 -9.27 -8.49
CA LEU A 404 6.75 -9.08 -9.17
C LEU A 404 6.61 -8.32 -10.49
N SER A 405 7.22 -7.14 -10.56
CA SER A 405 7.20 -6.29 -11.74
C SER A 405 8.22 -6.70 -12.81
N THR A 406 8.22 -6.01 -13.95
CA THR A 406 9.19 -6.18 -15.04
C THR A 406 10.51 -5.42 -14.79
N ARG A 407 10.73 -4.87 -13.59
CA ARG A 407 12.05 -4.35 -13.15
C ARG A 407 13.12 -5.44 -13.09
N GLU A 408 12.67 -6.68 -12.93
CA GLU A 408 13.54 -7.84 -12.77
C GLU A 408 13.78 -8.57 -14.09
N PRO A 409 14.93 -9.23 -14.27
CA PRO A 409 15.28 -9.88 -15.51
C PRO A 409 14.56 -11.22 -15.64
N VAL A 410 14.39 -11.69 -16.88
CA VAL A 410 13.67 -12.93 -17.22
C VAL A 410 14.05 -14.14 -16.32
N PRO A 411 15.35 -14.46 -16.08
CA PRO A 411 15.71 -15.63 -15.30
C PRO A 411 15.22 -15.57 -13.85
N LEU A 412 15.38 -14.41 -13.20
CA LEU A 412 14.96 -14.19 -11.81
C LEU A 412 13.44 -14.19 -11.68
N ARG A 413 12.74 -13.54 -12.61
CA ARG A 413 11.26 -13.55 -12.65
C ARG A 413 10.71 -14.96 -12.77
N ASN A 414 11.29 -15.75 -13.66
CA ASN A 414 10.91 -17.15 -13.88
C ASN A 414 11.23 -18.02 -12.65
N ARG A 415 12.38 -17.80 -11.97
CA ARG A 415 12.75 -18.46 -10.72
C ARG A 415 11.72 -18.18 -9.62
N LEU A 416 11.45 -16.90 -9.34
CA LEU A 416 10.53 -16.46 -8.31
C LEU A 416 9.07 -16.85 -8.58
N ALA A 417 8.65 -16.87 -9.85
CA ALA A 417 7.34 -17.39 -10.26
C ALA A 417 7.14 -18.84 -9.79
N LYS A 418 8.16 -19.71 -9.94
CA LYS A 418 8.14 -21.11 -9.50
C LYS A 418 8.22 -21.27 -7.96
N ILE A 419 8.66 -20.25 -7.24
CA ILE A 419 8.78 -20.28 -5.78
C ILE A 419 7.50 -19.74 -5.14
N CYS A 420 7.31 -18.43 -5.09
CA CYS A 420 6.26 -17.83 -4.24
C CYS A 420 5.48 -16.65 -4.83
N ILE A 421 5.88 -16.14 -6.00
CA ILE A 421 5.16 -15.04 -6.67
C ILE A 421 3.80 -15.52 -7.16
N THR A 422 2.78 -14.67 -6.97
CA THR A 422 1.39 -14.98 -7.33
C THR A 422 0.74 -13.92 -8.21
N GLN A 423 1.41 -12.79 -8.40
CA GLN A 423 1.00 -11.75 -9.33
C GLN A 423 2.20 -11.14 -10.05
N MET A 424 2.12 -10.95 -11.37
CA MET A 424 3.20 -10.39 -12.17
C MET A 424 2.69 -9.33 -13.15
N SER A 425 3.47 -8.28 -13.40
CA SER A 425 3.19 -7.41 -14.54
C SER A 425 3.72 -8.03 -15.85
N ALA A 426 3.19 -7.68 -17.01
CA ALA A 426 3.73 -8.18 -18.28
C ALA A 426 3.58 -7.13 -19.38
N GLY A 427 4.59 -7.01 -20.26
CA GLY A 427 4.64 -5.96 -21.28
C GLY A 427 4.47 -4.55 -20.72
N SER A 428 5.00 -4.29 -19.51
CA SER A 428 4.81 -3.01 -18.82
C SER A 428 5.40 -1.86 -19.63
N ARG A 429 4.72 -0.71 -19.59
CA ARG A 429 5.25 0.57 -20.09
C ARG A 429 5.24 1.55 -18.93
N THR A 430 6.38 2.19 -18.69
CA THR A 430 6.63 3.02 -17.50
C THR A 430 6.55 4.51 -17.77
N ALA A 431 5.93 4.89 -18.89
CA ALA A 431 5.69 6.26 -19.34
C ALA A 431 4.20 6.45 -19.67
N PRO A 432 3.64 7.65 -19.44
CA PRO A 432 2.32 8.00 -19.98
C PRO A 432 2.29 7.88 -21.51
N GLY A 433 1.23 7.28 -22.04
CA GLY A 433 1.08 7.03 -23.48
C GLY A 433 1.92 5.87 -24.03
N GLY A 434 2.62 5.12 -23.18
CA GLY A 434 3.64 4.15 -23.62
C GLY A 434 3.11 2.88 -24.29
N TYR A 435 1.80 2.61 -24.29
CA TYR A 435 1.25 1.38 -24.87
C TYR A 435 1.00 1.42 -26.38
N GLU A 436 0.97 2.61 -26.97
CA GLU A 436 0.94 2.80 -28.43
C GLU A 436 2.25 2.35 -29.08
N ASP A 437 2.16 1.86 -30.32
CA ASP A 437 3.34 1.45 -31.10
C ASP A 437 4.28 2.64 -31.37
N ALA A 438 3.73 3.85 -31.53
CA ALA A 438 4.50 5.10 -31.67
C ALA A 438 5.12 5.59 -30.35
N GLY A 439 4.59 5.18 -29.20
CA GLY A 439 5.05 5.55 -27.85
C GLY A 439 5.93 4.50 -27.17
N ALA A 440 6.19 3.36 -27.83
CA ALA A 440 6.83 2.20 -27.26
C ALA A 440 8.24 2.47 -26.71
N ASP A 441 9.01 3.36 -27.34
CA ASP A 441 10.37 3.75 -26.95
C ASP A 441 10.48 5.26 -26.76
N CYS A 442 10.01 5.76 -25.62
CA CYS A 442 10.28 7.13 -25.18
C CYS A 442 11.02 7.13 -23.84
N PRO A 443 12.36 6.88 -23.85
CA PRO A 443 13.17 6.85 -22.64
C PRO A 443 13.02 8.12 -21.80
N ASN A 444 12.90 9.28 -22.45
CA ASN A 444 12.76 10.59 -21.80
C ASN A 444 11.38 10.85 -21.16
N ARG A 445 10.46 9.88 -21.16
CA ARG A 445 9.16 9.96 -20.47
C ARG A 445 9.00 8.90 -19.37
N GLN A 446 9.89 7.90 -19.32
CA GLN A 446 9.76 6.74 -18.43
C GLN A 446 10.18 7.06 -17.00
N GLN A 447 9.55 6.41 -16.03
CA GLN A 447 9.96 6.52 -14.62
C GLN A 447 11.27 5.77 -14.34
N PHE A 448 11.41 4.61 -14.98
CA PHE A 448 12.55 3.69 -14.91
C PHE A 448 12.50 2.73 -16.12
N PRO A 449 13.64 2.19 -16.57
CA PRO A 449 13.71 1.21 -17.65
C PRO A 449 13.20 -0.16 -17.21
N VAL A 450 12.65 -0.90 -18.17
CA VAL A 450 12.11 -2.25 -17.95
C VAL A 450 13.17 -3.31 -18.30
N ALA A 451 13.42 -4.26 -17.40
CA ALA A 451 14.39 -5.34 -17.60
C ALA A 451 13.83 -6.57 -18.34
N ASP A 452 12.53 -6.85 -18.17
CA ASP A 452 11.83 -7.90 -18.93
C ASP A 452 10.96 -7.28 -20.02
N GLN A 453 11.49 -7.28 -21.24
CA GLN A 453 10.88 -6.69 -22.43
C GLN A 453 9.93 -7.65 -23.17
N ARG A 454 9.71 -8.87 -22.65
CA ARG A 454 8.77 -9.82 -23.26
C ARG A 454 7.37 -9.22 -23.35
N SER A 455 6.71 -9.49 -24.45
CA SER A 455 5.30 -9.19 -24.66
C SER A 455 4.43 -9.92 -23.63
N PRO A 456 3.20 -9.43 -23.38
CA PRO A 456 2.25 -10.14 -22.53
C PRO A 456 1.98 -11.57 -22.99
N ALA A 457 1.97 -11.81 -24.31
CA ALA A 457 1.77 -13.14 -24.91
C ALA A 457 2.93 -14.11 -24.60
N GLU A 458 4.19 -13.66 -24.70
CA GLU A 458 5.36 -14.49 -24.40
C GLU A 458 5.44 -14.85 -22.91
N VAL A 459 5.15 -13.89 -22.01
CA VAL A 459 5.08 -14.17 -20.56
C VAL A 459 3.98 -15.18 -20.26
N ALA A 460 2.79 -15.00 -20.86
CA ALA A 460 1.67 -15.92 -20.70
C ALA A 460 1.96 -17.31 -21.26
N GLN A 461 2.61 -17.41 -22.42
CA GLN A 461 3.02 -18.68 -23.01
C GLN A 461 3.99 -19.42 -22.09
N TRP A 462 5.06 -18.74 -21.64
CA TRP A 462 6.04 -19.34 -20.75
C TRP A 462 5.39 -19.89 -19.47
N LEU A 463 4.48 -19.12 -18.86
CA LEU A 463 3.76 -19.56 -17.66
C LEU A 463 2.89 -20.81 -17.93
N ARG A 464 2.18 -20.87 -19.06
CA ARG A 464 1.37 -22.05 -19.41
C ARG A 464 2.24 -23.30 -19.63
N GLU A 465 3.35 -23.16 -20.34
CA GLU A 465 4.33 -24.24 -20.57
C GLU A 465 4.92 -24.78 -19.26
N HIS A 466 4.94 -23.95 -18.22
CA HIS A 466 5.41 -24.31 -16.87
C HIS A 466 4.28 -24.67 -15.90
N GLY A 467 3.08 -24.97 -16.41
CA GLY A 467 1.98 -25.53 -15.62
C GLY A 467 1.21 -24.52 -14.77
N PHE A 468 1.28 -23.23 -15.09
CA PHE A 468 0.46 -22.21 -14.44
C PHE A 468 -0.89 -22.03 -15.15
N ALA A 469 -1.95 -21.88 -14.36
CA ALA A 469 -3.21 -21.31 -14.81
C ALA A 469 -3.11 -19.78 -14.74
N LEU A 470 -3.50 -19.07 -15.81
CA LEU A 470 -3.43 -17.61 -15.84
C LEU A 470 -4.76 -17.00 -15.42
N GLN A 471 -4.68 -15.94 -14.62
CA GLN A 471 -5.81 -15.08 -14.29
C GLN A 471 -5.49 -13.64 -14.68
N TRP A 472 -6.00 -13.25 -15.84
CA TRP A 472 -5.83 -11.92 -16.43
C TRP A 472 -6.99 -11.52 -17.33
N THR A 473 -7.73 -12.53 -17.81
CA THR A 473 -9.10 -12.51 -18.33
C THR A 473 -10.04 -13.06 -17.25
N PHE A 474 -11.30 -12.61 -17.22
CA PHE A 474 -12.33 -13.18 -16.34
C PHE A 474 -12.70 -14.60 -16.77
#